data_AF-A0A2I1CCT0-F1
#
_entry.id   AF-A0A2I1CCT0-F1
#
_cell.length_a   1.000
_cell.length_b   1.000
_cell.length_c   1.000
_cell.angle_alpha   90.00
_cell.angle_beta   90.00
_cell.angle_gamma   90.00
#
_symmetry.space_group_name_H-M   'P 1'
#
loop_
_entity.id
_entity.type
_entity.pdbx_description
1 polymer ?
#
loop_
_entity_poly.entity_id
_entity_poly.type
_entity_poly.pdbx_seq_one_letter_code
_entity_poly.pdbx_strand_id
1 'polypeptide(L)'
;MPPLKIIGAGWGRTGTLSLCHALELLGFSCHHMQSALLDLSQDPDLFIEAYHTRTGDWERAFMGYDAAVDWPAAEFWEELAVKYPDAKTIQDWPMSTELEWPEHMHKFRRMARAIIRDGALQGFSDKKAMIARYMKHIERVKKTIPSHRLLIFDAKDGWQPLCHFLNMSPPSGVSYPHSNRGGDFEARLLWIRKQILESGSEKSTSMFPADLKQMSASSLPMQSLCKDEAS
;
A
#
# COMPACT_ATOMS: atom_id res chain seq x y z
N MET A 1 -3.48 -31.89 9.41
CA MET A 1 -3.62 -31.02 8.22
C MET A 1 -2.40 -31.26 7.34
N PRO A 2 -2.50 -31.20 6.01
CA PRO A 2 -1.33 -31.42 5.17
C PRO A 2 -0.30 -30.28 5.39
N PRO A 3 1.00 -30.58 5.35
CA PRO A 3 2.05 -29.58 5.42
C PRO A 3 1.97 -28.61 4.23
N LEU A 4 2.61 -27.44 4.35
CA LEU A 4 2.80 -26.55 3.21
C LEU A 4 3.38 -27.33 2.03
N LYS A 5 2.79 -27.12 0.84
CA LYS A 5 3.20 -27.74 -0.41
C LYS A 5 3.97 -26.78 -1.29
N ILE A 6 3.74 -25.48 -1.14
CA ILE A 6 4.38 -24.41 -1.91
C ILE A 6 4.92 -23.34 -0.95
N ILE A 7 6.18 -22.96 -1.13
CA ILE A 7 6.86 -21.89 -0.41
C ILE A 7 7.27 -20.81 -1.41
N GLY A 8 6.85 -19.57 -1.21
CA GLY A 8 7.29 -18.40 -1.98
C GLY A 8 8.44 -17.72 -1.27
N ALA A 9 9.61 -17.66 -1.91
CA ALA A 9 10.79 -16.94 -1.41
C ALA A 9 10.85 -15.48 -1.88
N GLY A 10 9.92 -15.07 -2.75
CA GLY A 10 9.82 -13.70 -3.25
C GLY A 10 9.28 -12.71 -2.20
N TRP A 11 10.04 -11.66 -1.90
CA TRP A 11 9.53 -10.52 -1.13
C TRP A 11 8.46 -9.75 -1.89
N GLY A 12 7.61 -9.02 -1.17
CA GLY A 12 6.56 -8.21 -1.76
C GLY A 12 7.05 -7.24 -2.84
N ARG A 13 6.12 -6.85 -3.72
CA ARG A 13 6.36 -5.96 -4.89
C ARG A 13 7.06 -6.64 -6.07
N THR A 14 7.12 -7.96 -6.08
CA THR A 14 7.69 -8.81 -7.16
C THR A 14 6.63 -9.59 -7.94
N GLY A 15 5.34 -9.29 -7.73
CA GLY A 15 4.22 -10.03 -8.33
C GLY A 15 3.57 -11.08 -7.41
N THR A 16 3.94 -11.09 -6.13
CA THR A 16 3.46 -12.06 -5.12
C THR A 16 1.94 -12.18 -5.02
N LEU A 17 1.19 -11.07 -5.17
CA LEU A 17 -0.28 -11.13 -5.16
C LEU A 17 -0.84 -11.85 -6.40
N SER A 18 -0.22 -11.63 -7.57
CA SER A 18 -0.57 -12.36 -8.78
C SER A 18 -0.23 -13.85 -8.66
N LEU A 19 0.91 -14.19 -8.06
CA LEU A 19 1.27 -15.58 -7.74
C LEU A 19 0.25 -16.21 -6.77
N CYS A 20 -0.12 -15.49 -5.71
CA CYS A 20 -1.13 -15.93 -4.74
C CYS A 20 -2.44 -16.30 -5.44
N HIS A 21 -2.98 -15.40 -6.26
CA HIS A 21 -4.21 -15.67 -7.03
C HIS A 21 -4.03 -16.83 -8.03
N ALA A 22 -2.86 -16.97 -8.66
CA ALA A 22 -2.60 -18.08 -9.58
C ALA A 22 -2.59 -19.43 -8.84
N LEU A 23 -2.02 -19.49 -7.64
CA LEU A 23 -2.03 -20.70 -6.79
C LEU A 23 -3.44 -21.03 -6.32
N GLU A 24 -4.24 -20.02 -5.96
CA GLU A 24 -5.66 -20.21 -5.62
C GLU A 24 -6.48 -20.78 -6.79
N LEU A 25 -6.25 -20.28 -8.02
CA LEU A 25 -6.88 -20.82 -9.22
C LEU A 25 -6.45 -22.27 -9.52
N LEU A 26 -5.26 -22.67 -9.10
CA LEU A 26 -4.77 -24.06 -9.19
C LEU A 26 -5.29 -24.95 -8.04
N GLY A 27 -6.09 -24.41 -7.12
CA GLY A 27 -6.72 -25.15 -6.03
C GLY A 27 -5.95 -25.17 -4.70
N PHE A 28 -4.91 -24.35 -4.56
CA PHE A 28 -4.22 -24.18 -3.28
C PHE A 28 -4.90 -23.12 -2.41
N SER A 29 -4.87 -23.29 -1.09
CA SER A 29 -5.12 -22.18 -0.16
C SER A 29 -3.81 -21.42 0.05
N CYS A 30 -3.75 -20.15 -0.32
CA CYS A 30 -2.50 -19.39 -0.35
C CYS A 30 -2.45 -18.26 0.69
N HIS A 31 -1.48 -18.35 1.59
CA HIS A 31 -1.14 -17.29 2.53
C HIS A 31 -0.36 -16.18 1.82
N HIS A 32 -0.75 -14.92 2.06
CA HIS A 32 -0.14 -13.69 1.54
C HIS A 32 -0.42 -12.58 2.56
N MET A 33 0.36 -11.48 2.59
CA MET A 33 0.14 -10.38 3.56
C MET A 33 -1.31 -9.89 3.58
N GLN A 34 -1.93 -9.79 2.40
CA GLN A 34 -3.35 -9.45 2.26
C GLN A 34 -4.28 -10.51 2.86
N SER A 35 -4.07 -11.79 2.56
CA SER A 35 -4.87 -12.89 3.10
C SER A 35 -4.74 -12.97 4.62
N ALA A 36 -3.51 -12.82 5.14
CA ALA A 36 -3.22 -12.81 6.56
C ALA A 36 -3.90 -11.66 7.31
N LEU A 37 -4.00 -10.48 6.68
CA LEU A 37 -4.70 -9.33 7.25
C LEU A 37 -6.23 -9.53 7.30
N LEU A 38 -6.78 -10.31 6.37
CA LEU A 38 -8.21 -10.54 6.24
C LEU A 38 -8.69 -11.77 7.02
N ASP A 39 -7.81 -12.74 7.26
CA ASP A 39 -8.10 -13.93 8.05
C ASP A 39 -7.98 -13.63 9.55
N LEU A 40 -9.13 -13.50 10.23
CA LEU A 40 -9.19 -13.21 11.67
C LEU A 40 -8.69 -14.36 12.56
N SER A 41 -8.44 -15.55 11.99
CA SER A 41 -7.84 -16.66 12.73
C SER A 41 -6.32 -16.60 12.78
N GLN A 42 -5.70 -15.74 11.97
CA GLN A 42 -4.26 -15.54 11.94
C GLN A 42 -3.76 -14.81 13.19
N ASP A 43 -2.63 -15.30 13.72
CA ASP A 43 -1.95 -14.75 14.88
C ASP A 43 -0.61 -14.13 14.45
N PRO A 44 -0.54 -12.80 14.22
CA PRO A 44 0.67 -12.15 13.76
C PRO A 44 1.82 -12.20 14.76
N ASP A 45 1.54 -12.42 16.06
CA ASP A 45 2.57 -12.47 17.10
C ASP A 45 3.47 -13.70 16.92
N LEU A 46 2.98 -14.78 16.30
CA LEU A 46 3.80 -15.96 15.94
C LEU A 46 4.94 -15.59 15.00
N PHE A 47 4.69 -14.71 14.03
CA PHE A 47 5.72 -14.27 13.09
C PHE A 47 6.69 -13.28 13.73
N ILE A 48 6.22 -12.45 14.67
CA ILE A 48 7.09 -11.53 15.44
C ILE A 48 8.05 -12.34 16.32
N GLU A 49 7.54 -13.32 17.07
CA GLU A 49 8.36 -14.20 17.89
C GLU A 49 9.36 -14.99 17.03
N ALA A 50 8.91 -15.55 15.92
CA ALA A 50 9.77 -16.27 14.99
C ALA A 50 10.84 -15.39 14.36
N TYR A 51 10.56 -14.11 14.08
CA TYR A 51 11.56 -13.19 13.56
C TYR A 51 12.71 -12.96 14.55
N HIS A 52 12.40 -12.87 15.85
CA HIS A 52 13.40 -12.65 16.88
C HIS A 52 14.18 -13.91 17.27
N THR A 53 13.54 -15.08 17.22
CA THR A 53 14.14 -16.35 17.67
C THR A 53 14.70 -17.20 16.52
N ARG A 54 14.30 -16.90 15.27
CA ARG A 54 14.44 -17.78 14.09
C ARG A 54 13.85 -19.18 14.29
N THR A 55 12.89 -19.31 15.21
CA THR A 55 12.14 -20.54 15.47
C THR A 55 10.66 -20.21 15.50
N GLY A 56 9.83 -20.94 14.76
CA GLY A 56 8.39 -20.67 14.67
C GLY A 56 7.54 -21.92 14.78
N ASP A 57 6.36 -21.76 15.36
CA ASP A 57 5.27 -22.74 15.25
C ASP A 57 4.62 -22.61 13.86
N TRP A 58 5.30 -23.14 12.84
CA TRP A 58 4.89 -23.01 11.44
C TRP A 58 3.55 -23.69 11.14
N GLU A 59 3.21 -24.75 11.88
CA GLU A 59 1.95 -25.46 11.72
C GLU A 59 0.77 -24.60 12.17
N ARG A 60 0.94 -23.85 13.27
CA ARG A 60 -0.06 -22.88 13.72
C ARG A 60 -0.07 -21.62 12.86
N ALA A 61 1.10 -21.10 12.49
CA ALA A 61 1.24 -19.89 11.69
C ALA A 61 0.55 -20.03 10.31
N PHE A 62 0.70 -21.19 9.66
CA PHE A 62 0.13 -21.44 8.32
C PHE A 62 -1.10 -22.36 8.35
N MET A 63 -1.79 -22.43 9.48
CA MET A 63 -3.00 -23.23 9.62
C MET A 63 -4.05 -22.83 8.56
N GLY A 64 -4.57 -23.81 7.81
CA GLY A 64 -5.55 -23.57 6.75
C GLY A 64 -4.98 -23.19 5.39
N TYR A 65 -3.65 -23.11 5.27
CA TYR A 65 -2.96 -22.80 4.02
C TYR A 65 -2.09 -23.98 3.55
N ASP A 66 -2.09 -24.20 2.23
CA ASP A 66 -1.27 -25.19 1.54
C ASP A 66 -0.10 -24.54 0.78
N ALA A 67 -0.13 -23.22 0.62
CA ALA A 67 0.89 -22.40 -0.01
C ALA A 67 1.11 -21.13 0.81
N ALA A 68 2.33 -20.59 0.81
CA ALA A 68 2.63 -19.32 1.48
C ALA A 68 3.61 -18.49 0.65
N VAL A 69 3.25 -17.26 0.32
CA VAL A 69 4.02 -16.31 -0.49
C VAL A 69 3.97 -14.91 0.13
N ASP A 70 4.79 -13.97 -0.35
CA ASP A 70 4.91 -12.60 0.21
C ASP A 70 5.31 -12.60 1.70
N TRP A 71 5.34 -11.41 2.29
CA TRP A 71 5.43 -11.24 3.73
C TRP A 71 4.22 -11.85 4.47
N PRO A 72 4.40 -12.33 5.71
CA PRO A 72 5.68 -12.59 6.38
C PRO A 72 6.43 -13.85 5.89
N ALA A 73 5.77 -14.77 5.16
CA ALA A 73 6.32 -16.10 4.84
C ALA A 73 7.68 -16.07 4.12
N ALA A 74 7.87 -15.14 3.19
CA ALA A 74 9.11 -15.01 2.41
C ALA A 74 10.36 -14.68 3.27
N GLU A 75 10.21 -14.18 4.49
CA GLU A 75 11.34 -13.98 5.43
C GLU A 75 11.88 -15.29 6.01
N PHE A 76 11.04 -16.32 6.04
CA PHE A 76 11.28 -17.59 6.71
C PHE A 76 11.42 -18.74 5.71
N TRP A 77 11.69 -18.46 4.43
CA TRP A 77 11.70 -19.48 3.39
C TRP A 77 12.74 -20.58 3.68
N GLU A 78 13.87 -20.26 4.32
CA GLU A 78 14.90 -21.22 4.71
C GLU A 78 14.38 -22.19 5.78
N GLU A 79 13.82 -21.66 6.87
CA GLU A 79 13.25 -22.46 7.96
C GLU A 79 12.07 -23.31 7.47
N LEU A 80 11.24 -22.76 6.59
CA LEU A 80 10.11 -23.47 6.00
C LEU A 80 10.56 -24.57 5.05
N ALA A 81 11.61 -24.36 4.25
CA ALA A 81 12.17 -25.39 3.37
C ALA A 81 12.79 -26.55 4.17
N VAL A 82 13.41 -26.27 5.32
CA VAL A 82 13.91 -27.30 6.24
C VAL A 82 12.76 -28.07 6.88
N LYS A 83 11.71 -27.38 7.35
CA LYS A 83 10.55 -28.02 8.00
C LYS A 83 9.70 -28.83 7.03
N TYR A 84 9.56 -28.37 5.79
CA TYR A 84 8.71 -28.96 4.75
C TYR A 84 9.56 -29.37 3.54
N PRO A 85 10.37 -30.45 3.64
CA PRO A 85 11.33 -30.82 2.60
C PRO A 85 10.68 -31.25 1.28
N ASP A 86 9.41 -31.67 1.32
CA ASP A 86 8.64 -32.05 0.13
C ASP A 86 7.95 -30.86 -0.56
N ALA A 87 7.96 -29.68 0.07
CA ALA A 87 7.37 -28.47 -0.50
C ALA A 87 8.21 -27.95 -1.67
N LYS A 88 7.54 -27.52 -2.74
CA LYS A 88 8.22 -26.83 -3.85
C LYS A 88 8.44 -25.37 -3.47
N THR A 89 9.63 -24.86 -3.74
CA THR A 89 9.96 -23.45 -3.52
C THR A 89 9.91 -22.67 -4.83
N ILE A 90 9.20 -21.53 -4.83
CA ILE A 90 9.07 -20.62 -5.97
C ILE A 90 9.78 -19.31 -5.60
N GLN A 91 10.74 -18.92 -6.44
CA GLN A 91 11.32 -17.59 -6.44
C GLN A 91 10.60 -16.75 -7.48
N ASP A 92 9.82 -15.75 -7.04
CA ASP A 92 9.23 -14.76 -7.94
C ASP A 92 10.30 -13.96 -8.68
N TRP A 93 9.93 -13.41 -9.84
CA TRP A 93 10.82 -12.58 -10.65
C TRP A 93 11.41 -11.44 -9.81
N PRO A 94 12.72 -11.17 -9.87
CA PRO A 94 13.32 -10.12 -9.06
C PRO A 94 12.64 -8.78 -9.34
N MET A 95 12.61 -7.91 -8.32
CA MET A 95 12.25 -6.52 -8.55
C MET A 95 13.14 -5.97 -9.66
N SER A 96 12.53 -5.32 -10.65
CA SER A 96 13.28 -4.74 -11.76
C SER A 96 14.38 -3.83 -11.23
N THR A 97 15.63 -4.14 -11.58
CA THR A 97 16.80 -3.32 -11.23
C THR A 97 16.85 -2.01 -12.01
N GLU A 98 16.10 -1.93 -13.10
CA GLU A 98 15.90 -0.70 -13.89
C GLU A 98 14.80 0.19 -13.29
N LEU A 99 14.11 -0.26 -12.23
CA LEU A 99 13.09 0.54 -11.55
C LEU A 99 13.75 1.64 -10.70
N GLU A 100 14.09 2.73 -11.35
CA GLU A 100 14.51 3.94 -10.66
C GLU A 100 13.30 4.82 -10.30
N TRP A 101 13.22 5.20 -9.02
CA TRP A 101 12.33 6.25 -8.54
C TRP A 101 13.06 7.58 -8.64
N PRO A 102 12.42 8.65 -9.15
CA PRO A 102 13.04 9.97 -9.21
C PRO A 102 13.56 10.43 -7.85
N GLU A 103 14.70 11.13 -7.82
CA GLU A 103 15.33 11.63 -6.58
C GLU A 103 14.34 12.46 -5.72
N HIS A 104 13.47 13.21 -6.38
CA HIS A 104 12.39 13.96 -5.75
C HIS A 104 11.46 13.05 -4.92
N MET A 105 11.07 11.88 -5.44
CA MET A 105 10.25 10.92 -4.70
C MET A 105 11.02 10.34 -3.50
N HIS A 106 12.33 10.11 -3.62
CA HIS A 106 13.14 9.70 -2.47
C HIS A 106 13.18 10.77 -1.37
N LYS A 107 13.38 12.04 -1.73
CA LYS A 107 13.34 13.18 -0.79
C LYS A 107 11.98 13.25 -0.08
N PHE A 108 10.88 13.14 -0.82
CA PHE A 108 9.53 13.12 -0.26
C PHE A 108 9.26 11.90 0.63
N ARG A 109 9.74 10.70 0.27
CA ARG A 109 9.64 9.51 1.12
C ARG A 109 10.41 9.67 2.42
N ARG A 110 11.59 10.29 2.41
CA ARG A 110 12.34 10.63 3.64
C ARG A 110 11.57 11.61 4.52
N MET A 111 10.99 12.66 3.93
CA MET A 111 10.16 13.62 4.66
C MET A 111 8.92 12.95 5.25
N ALA A 112 8.19 12.15 4.47
CA ALA A 112 7.02 11.41 4.94
C ALA A 112 7.38 10.44 6.07
N ARG A 113 8.51 9.74 5.96
CA ARG A 113 9.03 8.89 7.04
C ARG A 113 9.24 9.69 8.33
N ALA A 114 9.98 10.80 8.27
CA ALA A 114 10.32 11.58 9.44
C ALA A 114 9.11 12.28 10.09
N ILE A 115 8.26 12.93 9.28
CA ILE A 115 7.15 13.75 9.80
C ILE A 115 5.93 12.90 10.11
N ILE A 116 5.61 11.93 9.24
CA ILE A 116 4.37 11.15 9.31
C ILE A 116 4.62 9.87 10.11
N ARG A 117 5.43 8.95 9.59
CA ARG A 117 5.58 7.60 10.18
C ARG A 117 6.24 7.62 11.56
N ASP A 118 7.40 8.26 11.65
CA ASP A 118 8.23 8.26 12.86
C ASP A 118 7.88 9.43 13.79
N GLY A 119 7.12 10.41 13.29
CA GLY A 119 6.66 11.59 14.02
C GLY A 119 5.18 11.49 14.41
N ALA A 120 4.30 12.11 13.62
CA ALA A 120 2.88 12.29 13.95
C ALA A 120 2.11 10.96 14.18
N LEU A 121 2.47 9.91 13.43
CA LEU A 121 1.87 8.58 13.50
C LEU A 121 2.81 7.55 14.15
N GLN A 122 3.76 7.98 14.98
CA GLN A 122 4.60 7.04 15.72
C GLN A 122 3.75 6.07 16.55
N GLY A 123 4.01 4.76 16.42
CA GLY A 123 3.22 3.72 17.08
C GLY A 123 1.80 3.58 16.54
N PHE A 124 1.60 3.77 15.23
CA PHE A 124 0.28 3.74 14.59
C PHE A 124 -0.52 2.44 14.80
N SER A 125 0.13 1.35 15.21
CA SER A 125 -0.50 0.08 15.56
C SER A 125 -1.37 0.17 16.83
N ASP A 126 -1.08 1.09 17.77
CA ASP A 126 -1.93 1.33 18.93
C ASP A 126 -3.08 2.28 18.58
N LYS A 127 -4.24 1.68 18.27
CA LYS A 127 -5.46 2.41 17.92
C LYS A 127 -5.89 3.42 19.00
N LYS A 128 -5.78 3.08 20.29
CA LYS A 128 -6.22 3.96 21.39
C LYS A 128 -5.30 5.15 21.51
N ALA A 129 -3.99 4.92 21.47
CA ALA A 129 -3.00 5.99 21.46
C ALA A 129 -3.18 6.90 20.23
N MET A 130 -3.49 6.33 19.07
CA MET A 130 -3.73 7.09 17.86
C MET A 130 -4.96 7.99 17.96
N ILE A 131 -6.11 7.47 18.40
CA ILE A 131 -7.32 8.27 18.61
C ILE A 131 -7.05 9.41 19.59
N ALA A 132 -6.39 9.12 20.72
CA ALA A 132 -6.05 10.14 21.72
C ALA A 132 -5.16 11.25 21.13
N ARG A 133 -4.19 10.90 20.28
CA ARG A 133 -3.31 11.88 19.61
C ARG A 133 -4.07 12.75 18.61
N TYR A 134 -4.99 12.15 17.82
CA TYR A 134 -5.86 12.91 16.93
C TYR A 134 -6.75 13.90 17.69
N MET A 135 -7.40 13.45 18.78
CA MET A 135 -8.23 14.32 19.60
C MET A 135 -7.42 15.45 20.24
N LYS A 136 -6.23 15.15 20.77
CA LYS A 136 -5.32 16.17 21.31
C LYS A 136 -4.90 17.19 20.24
N HIS A 137 -4.68 16.74 19.01
CA HIS A 137 -4.37 17.63 17.89
C HIS A 137 -5.55 18.56 17.57
N ILE A 138 -6.77 18.02 17.46
CA ILE A 138 -8.00 18.80 17.21
C ILE A 138 -8.18 19.87 18.29
N GLU A 139 -8.07 19.50 19.57
CA GLU A 139 -8.21 20.44 20.68
C GLU A 139 -7.11 21.51 20.68
N ARG A 140 -5.87 21.13 20.34
CA ARG A 140 -4.79 22.10 20.16
C ARG A 140 -5.09 23.10 19.04
N VAL A 141 -5.65 22.65 17.91
CA VAL A 141 -6.05 23.53 16.80
C VAL A 141 -7.14 24.49 17.26
N LYS A 142 -8.23 23.98 17.87
CA LYS A 142 -9.34 24.80 18.39
C LYS A 142 -8.88 25.84 19.41
N LYS A 143 -7.94 25.48 20.29
CA LYS A 143 -7.40 26.39 21.31
C LYS A 143 -6.49 27.47 20.70
N THR A 144 -5.78 27.15 19.62
CA THR A 144 -4.74 28.02 19.05
C THR A 144 -5.30 28.97 18.00
N ILE A 145 -6.25 28.50 17.18
CA ILE A 145 -6.80 29.27 16.06
C ILE A 145 -8.12 29.91 16.47
N PRO A 146 -8.26 31.25 16.39
CA PRO A 146 -9.53 31.93 16.63
C PRO A 146 -10.66 31.36 15.75
N SER A 147 -11.89 31.29 16.28
CA SER A 147 -13.03 30.66 15.59
C SER A 147 -13.33 31.23 14.21
N HIS A 148 -13.19 32.54 14.00
CA HIS A 148 -13.37 33.17 12.69
C HIS A 148 -12.33 32.76 11.64
N ARG A 149 -11.23 32.12 12.06
CA ARG A 149 -10.17 31.54 11.19
C ARG A 149 -10.18 30.02 11.19
N LEU A 150 -11.18 29.37 11.80
CA LEU A 150 -11.25 27.92 11.93
C LEU A 150 -12.60 27.39 11.47
N LEU A 151 -12.57 26.55 10.44
CA LEU A 151 -13.69 25.68 10.06
C LEU A 151 -13.35 24.24 10.47
N ILE A 152 -14.23 23.60 11.23
CA ILE A 152 -14.22 22.14 11.41
C ILE A 152 -15.14 21.57 10.32
N PHE A 153 -14.57 20.83 9.38
CA PHE A 153 -15.22 20.46 8.12
C PHE A 153 -15.21 18.94 7.91
N ASP A 154 -16.36 18.35 7.56
CA ASP A 154 -16.46 17.01 6.99
C ASP A 154 -16.73 17.14 5.48
N ALA A 155 -16.01 16.38 4.66
CA ALA A 155 -16.23 16.37 3.20
C ALA A 155 -17.67 15.99 2.81
N LYS A 156 -18.41 15.30 3.69
CA LYS A 156 -19.83 14.99 3.51
C LYS A 156 -20.74 16.23 3.56
N ASP A 157 -20.28 17.32 4.18
CA ASP A 157 -21.04 18.56 4.26
C ASP A 157 -21.07 19.32 2.90
N GLY A 158 -20.23 18.90 1.95
CA GLY A 158 -20.22 19.41 0.60
C GLY A 158 -19.73 20.86 0.49
N TRP A 159 -20.14 21.56 -0.58
CA TRP A 159 -19.64 22.90 -0.88
C TRP A 159 -20.08 23.97 0.11
N GLN A 160 -21.27 23.85 0.70
CA GLN A 160 -21.90 24.98 1.40
C GLN A 160 -21.08 25.55 2.58
N PRO A 161 -20.68 24.77 3.60
CA PRO A 161 -19.96 25.34 4.74
C PRO A 161 -18.55 25.81 4.36
N LEU A 162 -17.89 25.14 3.41
CA LEU A 162 -16.58 25.53 2.91
C LEU A 162 -16.65 26.87 2.17
N CYS A 163 -17.58 27.01 1.23
CA CYS A 163 -17.78 28.23 0.45
C CYS A 163 -18.18 29.41 1.34
N HIS A 164 -19.07 29.19 2.31
CA HIS A 164 -19.44 30.20 3.29
C HIS A 164 -18.23 30.70 4.10
N PHE A 165 -17.42 29.78 4.64
CA PHE A 165 -16.23 30.12 5.40
C PHE A 165 -15.16 30.87 4.58
N LEU A 166 -15.03 30.53 3.29
CA LEU A 166 -14.05 31.14 2.38
C LEU A 166 -14.58 32.41 1.68
N ASN A 167 -15.83 32.82 1.90
CA ASN A 167 -16.50 33.90 1.18
C ASN A 167 -16.52 33.69 -0.35
N MET A 168 -16.85 32.47 -0.77
CA MET A 168 -16.94 32.07 -2.18
C MET A 168 -18.33 31.53 -2.52
N SER A 169 -18.69 31.51 -3.79
CA SER A 169 -19.88 30.82 -4.29
C SER A 169 -19.55 29.36 -4.66
N PRO A 170 -20.44 28.39 -4.36
CA PRO A 170 -20.29 27.03 -4.87
C PRO A 170 -20.21 27.00 -6.40
N PRO A 171 -19.39 26.12 -6.99
CA PRO A 171 -19.34 25.96 -8.44
C PRO A 171 -20.67 25.40 -8.97
N SER A 172 -21.18 26.02 -10.04
CA SER A 172 -22.45 25.61 -10.67
C SER A 172 -22.32 24.25 -11.35
N GLY A 173 -23.26 23.33 -11.06
CA GLY A 173 -23.37 22.04 -11.74
C GLY A 173 -22.30 21.00 -11.37
N VAL A 174 -21.46 21.27 -10.35
CA VAL A 174 -20.38 20.38 -9.93
C VAL A 174 -20.64 19.87 -8.50
N SER A 175 -20.72 18.55 -8.32
CA SER A 175 -20.82 17.93 -7.00
C SER A 175 -19.52 18.06 -6.21
N TYR A 176 -19.59 17.99 -4.88
CA TYR A 176 -18.39 18.00 -4.06
C TYR A 176 -17.55 16.74 -4.33
N PRO A 177 -16.23 16.85 -4.55
CA PRO A 177 -15.41 15.72 -4.94
C PRO A 177 -15.23 14.72 -3.78
N HIS A 178 -15.39 13.43 -4.08
CA HIS A 178 -15.11 12.33 -3.16
C HIS A 178 -14.07 11.38 -3.76
N SER A 179 -12.80 11.80 -3.69
CA SER A 179 -11.65 11.07 -4.20
C SER A 179 -10.98 10.20 -3.12
N ASN A 180 -10.03 9.34 -3.51
CA ASN A 180 -9.17 8.58 -2.59
C ASN A 180 -9.86 7.48 -1.76
N ARG A 181 -10.62 6.60 -2.43
CA ARG A 181 -11.10 5.34 -1.82
C ARG A 181 -9.93 4.34 -1.71
N GLY A 182 -9.93 3.50 -0.67
CA GLY A 182 -8.87 2.52 -0.44
C GLY A 182 -8.77 1.51 -1.61
N GLY A 183 -7.57 1.33 -2.17
CA GLY A 183 -7.31 0.40 -3.28
C GLY A 183 -6.29 0.91 -4.31
N ASP A 184 -6.17 2.23 -4.50
CA ASP A 184 -5.44 2.78 -5.67
C ASP A 184 -4.05 3.35 -5.35
N PHE A 185 -3.47 3.03 -4.19
CA PHE A 185 -2.24 3.69 -3.75
C PHE A 185 -1.06 3.44 -4.69
N GLU A 186 -0.86 2.19 -5.10
CA GLU A 186 0.20 1.83 -6.04
C GLU A 186 -0.02 2.46 -7.41
N ALA A 187 -1.22 2.33 -7.97
CA ALA A 187 -1.59 2.93 -9.26
C ALA A 187 -1.34 4.44 -9.25
N ARG A 188 -1.66 5.11 -8.14
CA ARG A 188 -1.38 6.53 -7.96
C ARG A 188 0.11 6.83 -7.89
N LEU A 189 0.90 6.03 -7.18
CA LEU A 189 2.36 6.22 -7.13
C LEU A 189 3.01 6.04 -8.49
N LEU A 190 2.58 5.04 -9.27
CA LEU A 190 3.07 4.81 -10.63
C LEU A 190 2.66 5.95 -11.57
N TRP A 191 1.43 6.44 -11.46
CA TRP A 191 0.97 7.61 -12.21
C TRP A 191 1.78 8.86 -11.85
N ILE A 192 2.01 9.14 -10.56
CA ILE A 192 2.85 10.26 -10.11
C ILE A 192 4.27 10.12 -10.67
N ARG A 193 4.86 8.92 -10.62
CA ARG A 193 6.19 8.65 -11.19
C ARG A 193 6.22 9.01 -12.67
N LYS A 194 5.24 8.54 -13.45
CA LYS A 194 5.11 8.85 -14.87
C LYS A 194 5.04 10.37 -15.10
N GLN A 195 4.20 11.06 -14.35
CA GLN A 195 4.07 12.52 -14.46
C GLN A 195 5.38 13.26 -14.15
N ILE A 196 6.10 12.86 -13.10
CA ILE A 196 7.41 13.47 -12.76
C ILE A 196 8.44 13.22 -13.86
N LEU A 197 8.46 12.03 -14.46
CA LEU A 197 9.37 11.71 -15.55
C LEU A 197 9.04 12.48 -16.83
N GLU A 198 7.75 12.69 -17.13
CA GLU A 198 7.28 13.39 -18.34
C GLU A 198 7.35 14.92 -18.23
N SER A 199 7.07 15.50 -17.04
CA SER A 199 7.05 16.96 -16.84
C SER A 199 8.41 17.56 -16.49
N GLY A 200 9.43 16.74 -16.24
CA GLY A 200 10.73 17.21 -15.75
C GLY A 200 10.60 17.97 -14.43
N SER A 201 11.22 19.15 -14.32
CA SER A 201 11.13 20.03 -13.15
C SER A 201 9.88 20.92 -13.12
N GLU A 202 9.03 20.88 -14.14
CA GLU A 202 7.82 21.69 -14.19
C GLU A 202 6.68 21.05 -13.39
N LYS A 203 5.86 21.90 -12.76
CA LYS A 203 4.76 21.47 -11.91
C LYS A 203 3.62 20.92 -12.77
N SER A 204 3.41 19.60 -12.76
CA SER A 204 2.19 19.01 -13.33
C SER A 204 0.96 19.53 -12.55
N THR A 205 0.00 20.10 -13.27
CA THR A 205 -1.30 20.57 -12.74
C THR A 205 -2.39 19.50 -12.84
N SER A 206 -2.08 18.37 -13.49
CA SER A 206 -2.99 17.24 -13.62
C SER A 206 -3.23 16.60 -12.25
N MET A 207 -4.47 16.27 -11.94
CA MET A 207 -4.82 15.47 -10.76
C MET A 207 -5.01 14.02 -11.17
N PHE A 208 -4.75 13.09 -10.24
CA PHE A 208 -5.05 11.68 -10.46
C PHE A 208 -6.53 11.54 -10.84
N PRO A 209 -6.87 10.99 -12.01
CA PRO A 209 -8.26 10.91 -12.47
C PRO A 209 -9.15 10.13 -11.50
N ALA A 210 -10.33 10.68 -11.19
CA ALA A 210 -11.26 10.08 -10.22
C ALA A 210 -11.88 8.75 -10.69
N ASP A 211 -11.90 8.50 -12.01
CA ASP A 211 -12.61 7.38 -12.64
C ASP A 211 -11.70 6.22 -13.07
N LEU A 212 -10.44 6.18 -12.61
CA LEU A 212 -9.52 5.07 -12.86
C LEU A 212 -9.86 3.83 -12.03
N LYS A 213 -11.09 3.32 -12.16
CA LYS A 213 -11.38 1.93 -11.80
C LYS A 213 -10.69 1.04 -12.83
N GLN A 214 -9.84 0.12 -12.35
CA GLN A 214 -9.27 -0.99 -13.12
C GLN A 214 -8.25 -0.64 -14.21
N MET A 215 -7.16 0.05 -13.87
CA MET A 215 -5.93 -0.14 -14.64
C MET A 215 -5.11 -1.27 -14.01
N SER A 216 -5.21 -2.48 -14.57
CA SER A 216 -4.11 -3.44 -14.47
C SER A 216 -2.86 -2.80 -15.09
N ALA A 217 -1.68 -3.23 -14.67
CA ALA A 217 -0.39 -2.72 -15.16
C ALA A 217 -0.25 -2.73 -16.71
N SER A 218 -1.13 -3.45 -17.41
CA SER A 218 -1.20 -3.57 -18.86
C SER A 218 -1.94 -2.45 -19.62
N SER A 219 -2.63 -1.51 -18.96
CA SER A 219 -3.43 -0.47 -19.67
C SER A 219 -2.83 0.93 -19.68
N LEU A 220 -1.61 1.12 -19.17
CA LEU A 220 -0.86 2.35 -19.47
C LEU A 220 -0.69 2.44 -21.00
N PRO A 221 -1.04 3.56 -21.66
CA PRO A 221 -0.85 3.69 -23.09
C PRO A 221 0.64 3.65 -23.40
N MET A 222 1.11 2.48 -23.85
CA MET A 222 2.30 2.36 -24.68
C MET A 222 1.92 2.93 -26.05
N GLN A 223 2.06 4.24 -26.23
CA GLN A 223 2.11 4.81 -27.56
C GLN A 223 3.55 5.15 -27.90
N SER A 224 4.09 4.29 -28.77
CA SER A 224 5.21 4.49 -29.69
C SER A 224 6.46 5.18 -29.14
N LEU A 225 7.42 4.39 -28.69
CA LEU A 225 8.77 4.58 -29.21
C LEU A 225 8.87 3.69 -30.45
N CYS A 226 8.62 4.33 -31.58
CA CYS A 226 8.67 3.75 -32.91
C CYS A 226 9.99 3.00 -33.13
N LYS A 227 9.85 1.87 -33.83
CA LYS A 227 10.86 1.28 -34.69
C LYS A 227 11.29 2.29 -35.77
N ASP A 228 12.42 1.98 -36.38
CA ASP A 228 13.03 2.56 -37.58
C ASP A 228 14.06 3.66 -37.24
N GLU A 229 15.31 3.64 -37.71
CA GLU A 229 15.99 2.80 -38.68
C GLU A 229 17.52 3.07 -38.59
N ALA A 230 18.32 2.08 -39.00
CA ALA A 230 19.61 2.17 -39.70
C ALA A 230 20.80 2.98 -39.12
N SER A 231 21.82 2.26 -38.62
CA SER A 231 23.03 1.88 -39.39
C SER A 231 23.90 0.91 -38.59
#